data_AF-A0A2L0R2A8-F1
#
_entry.id   AF-A0A2L0R2A8-F1
#
_cell.length_a   1.000
_cell.length_b   1.000
_cell.length_c   1.000
_cell.angle_alpha   90.00
_cell.angle_beta   90.00
_cell.angle_gamma   90.00
#
_symmetry.space_group_name_H-M   'P 1'
#
loop_
_entity.id
_entity.type
_entity.pdbx_description
1 polymer ?
#
loop_
_entity_poly.entity_id
_entity_poly.type
_entity_poly.pdbx_seq_one_letter_code
_entity_poly.pdbx_strand_id
1 'polypeptide(L)'
;MEGALRHIITLNYDLALQNALGVLGVPQDVAIIKGPEEHDNGGMRALIYLHRSVESDEETWVLRKSDLEDAWKGNWEEVVASANLSAPITVFVGLGSPAAVLTESVSRVAQATKSEFYLVDPNPDSSFADALGDNVQPAIPMYWGAFMSQLAKRATQEQLARLKDRVVNLATRLDDGDESLGNLPLEGMAELDLVTLGKVRGAWLLHGKPYCPEGVEIQIEQIADLVLGLGHVQTALGGTSIEFSETGRAEIVEDSGQRTGLYAVHGGGIQPWSQLQTRLEQRTTALPPTRRPRHVLVAGVRQSLDTTPYDLLGRDDPNDLIRGADIILPLGVDEVRHAFDSKGDKLRERLGI
;
A
#
# COMPACT_ATOMS: atom_id res chain seq x y z
N MET A 1 -3.38 6.51 6.91
CA MET A 1 -2.86 5.48 7.82
C MET A 1 -1.41 5.15 7.54
N GLU A 2 -1.00 4.95 6.28
CA GLU A 2 0.41 4.79 5.88
C GLU A 2 1.23 6.10 6.06
N GLY A 3 1.31 6.62 7.28
CA GLY A 3 1.95 7.90 7.60
C GLY A 3 1.08 9.14 7.31
N ALA A 4 0.15 9.09 6.35
CA ALA A 4 -0.59 10.28 5.91
C ALA A 4 -1.86 10.64 6.71
N LEU A 5 -2.49 9.67 7.40
CA LEU A 5 -3.71 9.91 8.20
C LEU A 5 -3.61 9.13 9.50
N ARG A 6 -3.89 9.81 10.62
CA ARG A 6 -3.84 9.21 11.96
C ARG A 6 -5.22 8.83 12.45
N HIS A 7 -6.15 9.78 12.45
CA HIS A 7 -7.54 9.57 12.87
C HIS A 7 -8.50 9.96 11.76
N ILE A 8 -9.62 9.24 11.67
CA ILE A 8 -10.76 9.59 10.83
C ILE A 8 -11.96 9.69 11.75
N ILE A 9 -12.61 10.85 11.78
CA ILE A 9 -13.80 11.11 12.57
C ILE A 9 -14.94 11.36 11.60
N THR A 10 -16.04 10.61 11.73
CA THR A 10 -17.16 10.66 10.78
C THR A 10 -18.48 10.90 11.48
N LEU A 11 -19.33 11.72 10.84
CA LEU A 11 -20.74 11.92 11.18
C LEU A 11 -21.66 10.97 10.40
N ASN A 12 -21.11 10.20 9.45
CA ASN A 12 -21.88 9.24 8.66
C ASN A 12 -22.08 7.93 9.43
N TYR A 13 -23.26 7.33 9.28
CA TYR A 13 -23.60 6.02 9.86
C TYR A 13 -23.09 4.83 9.04
N ASP A 14 -22.81 5.06 7.75
CA ASP A 14 -22.47 4.00 6.82
C ASP A 14 -21.12 3.34 7.15
N LEU A 15 -20.96 2.12 6.65
CA LEU A 15 -19.73 1.34 6.85
C LEU A 15 -18.74 1.50 5.70
N ALA A 16 -18.82 2.54 4.86
CA ALA A 16 -17.97 2.65 3.68
C ALA A 16 -16.47 2.66 4.05
N LEU A 17 -16.10 3.41 5.10
CA LEU A 17 -14.73 3.47 5.61
C LEU A 17 -14.28 2.14 6.22
N GLN A 18 -15.13 1.51 7.03
CA GLN A 18 -14.87 0.20 7.62
C GLN A 18 -14.71 -0.89 6.54
N ASN A 19 -15.57 -0.89 5.53
CA ASN A 19 -15.50 -1.80 4.39
C ASN A 19 -14.23 -1.58 3.57
N ALA A 20 -13.83 -0.32 3.33
CA ALA A 20 -12.57 -0.01 2.66
C ALA A 20 -11.36 -0.56 3.41
N LEU A 21 -11.34 -0.43 4.75
CA LEU A 21 -10.28 -1.02 5.59
C LEU A 21 -10.32 -2.56 5.59
N GLY A 22 -11.52 -3.14 5.58
CA GLY A 22 -11.75 -4.58 5.51
C GLY A 22 -11.21 -5.19 4.22
N VAL A 23 -11.45 -4.56 3.07
CA VAL A 23 -10.94 -4.99 1.75
C VAL A 23 -9.41 -5.03 1.73
N LEU A 24 -8.74 -4.09 2.38
CA LEU A 24 -7.28 -4.08 2.48
C LEU A 24 -6.75 -5.11 3.49
N GLY A 25 -7.60 -5.69 4.33
CA GLY A 25 -7.15 -6.57 5.41
C GLY A 25 -6.31 -5.83 6.45
N VAL A 26 -6.49 -4.51 6.62
CA VAL A 26 -5.73 -3.68 7.57
C VAL A 26 -6.40 -3.52 8.97
N PRO A 27 -7.39 -4.31 9.42
CA PRO A 27 -8.18 -3.92 10.60
C PRO A 27 -7.43 -4.00 11.94
N GLN A 28 -6.21 -4.55 12.02
CA GLN A 28 -5.55 -4.75 13.33
C GLN A 28 -4.81 -3.52 13.87
N ASP A 29 -4.43 -2.57 13.00
CA ASP A 29 -3.69 -1.36 13.42
C ASP A 29 -4.59 -0.12 13.56
N VAL A 30 -5.91 -0.31 13.46
CA VAL A 30 -6.91 0.76 13.46
C VAL A 30 -7.98 0.42 14.48
N ALA A 31 -8.07 1.21 15.55
CA ALA A 31 -9.18 1.11 16.46
C ALA A 31 -10.46 1.61 15.77
N ILE A 32 -11.54 0.83 15.83
CA ILE A 32 -12.87 1.29 15.40
C ILE A 32 -13.63 1.65 16.66
N ILE A 33 -13.93 2.93 16.83
CA ILE A 33 -14.68 3.49 17.96
C ILE A 33 -16.10 3.77 17.47
N LYS A 34 -17.05 2.95 17.90
CA LYS A 34 -18.44 3.01 17.41
C LYS A 34 -19.31 3.99 18.18
N GLY A 35 -18.82 4.58 19.26
CA GLY A 35 -19.56 5.53 20.06
C GLY A 35 -18.72 6.15 21.16
N PRO A 36 -19.25 7.14 21.87
CA PRO A 36 -18.52 7.86 22.92
C PRO A 36 -18.15 6.94 24.08
N GLU A 37 -18.95 5.90 24.36
CA GLU A 37 -18.68 4.89 25.38
C GLU A 37 -17.41 4.05 25.13
N GLU A 38 -16.88 4.05 23.90
CA GLU A 38 -15.68 3.30 23.51
C GLU A 38 -14.41 4.19 23.42
N HIS A 39 -14.44 5.42 23.93
CA HIS A 39 -13.34 6.38 23.78
C HIS A 39 -12.00 5.89 24.38
N ASP A 40 -12.05 5.08 25.44
CA ASP A 40 -10.87 4.47 26.06
C ASP A 40 -10.16 3.43 25.16
N ASN A 41 -10.82 2.98 24.10
CA ASN A 41 -10.24 2.03 23.12
C ASN A 41 -9.38 2.72 22.04
N GLY A 42 -9.03 4.00 22.26
CA GLY A 42 -8.22 4.79 21.34
C GLY A 42 -6.82 4.20 21.07
N GLY A 43 -6.62 3.69 19.85
CA GLY A 43 -5.30 3.30 19.35
C GLY A 43 -4.52 4.48 18.75
N MET A 44 -3.27 4.22 18.35
CA MET A 44 -2.44 5.21 17.63
C MET A 44 -3.10 5.70 16.33
N ARG A 45 -4.00 4.89 15.76
CA ARG A 45 -4.87 5.24 14.64
C ARG A 45 -6.29 4.80 14.96
N ALA A 46 -7.28 5.62 14.59
CA ALA A 46 -8.68 5.31 14.87
C ALA A 46 -9.64 5.77 13.77
N LEU A 47 -10.70 5.00 13.58
CA LEU A 47 -11.92 5.39 12.88
C LEU A 47 -13.02 5.59 13.94
N ILE A 48 -13.58 6.80 14.02
CA ILE A 48 -14.47 7.23 15.10
C ILE A 48 -15.81 7.64 14.51
N TYR A 49 -16.87 6.97 14.95
CA TYR A 49 -18.24 7.25 14.54
C TYR A 49 -18.94 8.15 15.58
N LEU A 50 -18.99 9.47 15.31
CA LEU A 50 -19.60 10.44 16.22
C LEU A 50 -21.10 10.22 16.41
N HIS A 51 -21.77 9.82 15.34
CA HIS A 51 -23.20 9.51 15.33
C HIS A 51 -23.48 8.02 15.52
N ARG A 52 -22.46 7.24 15.93
CA ARG A 52 -22.45 5.79 15.88
C ARG A 52 -22.53 5.22 14.46
N SER A 53 -22.38 3.90 14.34
CA SER A 53 -22.51 3.20 13.06
C SER A 53 -23.86 2.48 12.96
N VAL A 54 -24.24 2.10 11.74
CA VAL A 54 -25.42 1.26 11.46
C VAL A 54 -25.38 -0.12 12.14
N GLU A 55 -24.27 -0.52 12.76
CA GLU A 55 -24.21 -1.75 13.56
C GLU A 55 -24.71 -1.54 15.00
N SER A 56 -25.03 -0.30 15.37
CA SER A 56 -25.60 0.05 16.69
C SER A 56 -27.10 -0.23 16.73
N ASP A 57 -27.72 -0.11 17.90
CA ASP A 57 -29.16 -0.27 18.07
C ASP A 57 -29.93 0.70 17.14
N GLU A 58 -30.96 0.20 16.44
CA GLU A 58 -31.78 0.97 15.49
C GLU A 58 -32.41 2.20 16.14
N GLU A 59 -32.76 2.10 17.44
CA GLU A 59 -33.31 3.22 18.21
C GLU A 59 -32.30 4.39 18.37
N THR A 60 -31.02 4.12 18.16
CA THR A 60 -29.93 5.09 18.26
C THR A 60 -29.51 5.68 16.92
N TRP A 61 -30.07 5.21 15.80
CA TRP A 61 -29.76 5.72 14.46
C TRP A 61 -30.43 7.07 14.17
N VAL A 62 -31.55 7.36 14.84
CA VAL A 62 -32.24 8.63 14.70
C VAL A 62 -31.73 9.58 15.78
N LEU A 63 -30.79 10.47 15.41
CA LEU A 63 -30.37 11.54 16.30
C LEU A 63 -31.54 12.44 16.62
N ARG A 64 -31.85 12.55 17.91
CA ARG A 64 -32.80 13.53 18.41
C ARG A 64 -32.10 14.87 18.51
N LYS A 65 -32.90 15.94 18.52
CA LYS A 65 -32.40 17.30 18.70
C LYS A 65 -31.52 17.44 19.96
N SER A 66 -31.88 16.76 21.05
CA SER A 66 -31.09 16.70 22.28
C SER A 66 -29.70 16.09 22.09
N ASP A 67 -29.56 15.13 21.16
CA ASP A 67 -28.29 14.46 20.90
C ASP A 67 -27.31 15.39 20.15
N LEU A 68 -27.86 16.21 19.23
CA LEU A 68 -27.11 17.20 18.46
C LEU A 68 -26.76 18.46 19.26
N GLU A 69 -27.58 18.84 20.24
CA GLU A 69 -27.41 20.08 21.00
C GLU A 69 -26.58 19.88 22.29
N ASP A 70 -26.80 18.78 23.02
CA ASP A 70 -26.27 18.64 24.38
C ASP A 70 -25.57 17.31 24.69
N ALA A 71 -26.01 16.18 24.14
CA ALA A 71 -25.50 14.87 24.56
C ALA A 71 -24.00 14.63 24.24
N TRP A 72 -23.46 15.40 23.30
CA TRP A 72 -22.04 15.34 22.93
C TRP A 72 -21.12 16.08 23.92
N LYS A 73 -21.64 17.03 24.69
CA LYS A 73 -20.87 17.86 25.63
C LYS A 73 -20.32 17.00 26.75
N GLY A 74 -19.02 17.15 27.05
CA GLY A 74 -18.34 16.37 28.09
C GLY A 74 -18.02 14.91 27.72
N ASN A 75 -18.36 14.43 26.52
CA ASN A 75 -17.99 13.11 26.03
C ASN A 75 -17.13 13.21 24.75
N TRP A 76 -17.72 13.71 23.66
CA TRP A 76 -17.04 13.76 22.37
C TRP A 76 -15.94 14.83 22.29
N GLU A 77 -16.04 15.86 23.12
CA GLU A 77 -15.02 16.92 23.23
C GLU A 77 -13.65 16.33 23.60
N GLU A 78 -13.60 15.37 24.52
CA GLU A 78 -12.35 14.72 24.94
C GLU A 78 -11.78 13.84 23.84
N VAL A 79 -12.64 13.16 23.07
CA VAL A 79 -12.23 12.34 21.93
C VAL A 79 -11.61 13.20 20.82
N VAL A 80 -12.27 14.30 20.47
CA VAL A 80 -11.77 15.25 19.45
C VAL A 80 -10.50 15.94 19.94
N ALA A 81 -10.44 16.34 21.21
CA ALA A 81 -9.25 16.94 21.79
C ALA A 81 -8.07 15.95 21.82
N SER A 82 -8.29 14.70 22.25
CA SER A 82 -7.27 13.65 22.27
C SER A 82 -6.74 13.34 20.86
N ALA A 83 -7.65 13.22 19.88
CA ALA A 83 -7.28 13.03 18.48
C ALA A 83 -6.43 14.19 17.95
N ASN A 84 -6.82 15.44 18.24
CA ASN A 84 -6.13 16.65 17.79
C ASN A 84 -4.80 16.90 18.50
N LEU A 85 -4.69 16.61 19.81
CA LEU A 85 -3.40 16.71 20.52
C LEU A 85 -2.35 15.77 19.92
N SER A 86 -2.81 14.67 19.31
CA SER A 86 -1.94 13.70 18.65
C SER A 86 -1.69 14.00 17.15
N ALA A 87 -2.41 14.96 16.56
CA ALA A 87 -2.31 15.30 15.14
C ALA A 87 -2.35 16.83 14.94
N PRO A 88 -1.23 17.47 14.54
CA PRO A 88 -1.15 18.93 14.45
C PRO A 88 -2.00 19.53 13.31
N ILE A 89 -2.55 18.70 12.43
CA ILE A 89 -3.33 19.12 11.26
C ILE A 89 -4.67 18.39 11.27
N THR A 90 -5.76 19.14 11.14
CA THR A 90 -7.13 18.64 11.01
C THR A 90 -7.72 19.08 9.67
N VAL A 91 -8.40 18.18 8.97
CA VAL A 91 -9.05 18.47 7.69
C VAL A 91 -10.54 18.14 7.79
N PHE A 92 -11.37 19.15 7.57
CA PHE A 92 -12.82 19.03 7.47
C PHE A 92 -13.24 18.78 6.04
N VAL A 93 -14.17 17.84 5.82
CA VAL A 93 -14.61 17.47 4.48
C VAL A 93 -16.09 17.12 4.46
N GLY A 94 -16.82 17.61 3.46
CA GLY A 94 -18.20 17.17 3.19
C GLY A 94 -19.22 17.66 4.22
N LEU A 95 -18.95 18.81 4.86
CA LEU A 95 -19.81 19.39 5.89
C LEU A 95 -20.63 20.53 5.28
N GLY A 96 -21.87 20.23 4.88
CA GLY A 96 -22.76 21.23 4.26
C GLY A 96 -23.40 22.21 5.26
N SER A 97 -23.53 21.82 6.53
CA SER A 97 -24.12 22.65 7.59
C SER A 97 -23.28 22.59 8.87
N PRO A 98 -23.26 23.67 9.69
CA PRO A 98 -22.67 23.67 11.02
C PRO A 98 -23.13 22.49 11.86
N ALA A 99 -22.17 21.71 12.37
CA ALA A 99 -22.38 20.74 13.42
C ALA A 99 -21.74 21.30 14.70
N ALA A 100 -22.56 21.60 15.71
CA ALA A 100 -22.11 22.28 16.93
C ALA A 100 -20.92 21.58 17.61
N VAL A 101 -20.97 20.25 17.69
CA VAL A 101 -19.87 19.41 18.20
C VAL A 101 -18.54 19.67 17.50
N LEU A 102 -18.55 19.92 16.18
CA LEU A 102 -17.33 20.18 15.41
C LEU A 102 -16.87 21.63 15.56
N THR A 103 -17.78 22.60 15.40
CA THR A 103 -17.43 24.03 15.44
C THR A 103 -16.97 24.47 16.84
N GLU A 104 -17.64 23.99 17.89
CA GLU A 104 -17.26 24.30 19.28
C GLU A 104 -15.95 23.60 19.67
N SER A 105 -15.77 22.32 19.28
CA SER A 105 -14.52 21.60 19.55
C SER A 105 -13.33 22.24 18.84
N VAL A 106 -13.50 22.68 17.59
CA VAL A 106 -12.44 23.42 16.86
C VAL A 106 -12.08 24.70 17.57
N SER A 107 -13.06 25.51 17.96
CA SER A 107 -12.79 26.78 18.65
C SER A 107 -11.98 26.56 19.93
N ARG A 108 -12.32 25.53 20.72
CA ARG A 108 -11.59 25.19 21.94
C ARG A 108 -10.18 24.68 21.65
N VAL A 109 -10.02 23.78 20.68
CA VAL A 109 -8.70 23.23 20.32
C VAL A 109 -7.80 24.31 19.71
N ALA A 110 -8.33 25.18 18.85
CA ALA A 110 -7.60 26.30 18.27
C ALA A 110 -7.10 27.30 19.33
N GLN A 111 -7.88 27.54 20.38
CA GLN A 111 -7.45 28.37 21.52
C GLN A 111 -6.38 27.70 22.38
N ALA A 112 -6.45 26.37 22.54
CA ALA A 112 -5.58 25.61 23.42
C ALA A 112 -4.26 25.14 22.75
N THR A 113 -4.19 25.16 21.42
CA THR A 113 -3.10 24.53 20.66
C THR A 113 -2.64 25.43 19.50
N LYS A 114 -1.56 25.03 18.81
CA LYS A 114 -1.12 25.63 17.54
C LYS A 114 -1.52 24.77 16.34
N SER A 115 -2.61 24.01 16.45
CA SER A 115 -3.05 23.13 15.38
C SER A 115 -3.56 23.92 14.17
N GLU A 116 -3.36 23.35 12.99
CA GLU A 116 -3.84 23.90 11.73
C GLU A 116 -5.11 23.19 11.29
N PHE A 117 -6.13 23.96 10.92
CA PHE A 117 -7.40 23.44 10.45
C PHE A 117 -7.59 23.81 8.98
N TYR A 118 -7.97 22.84 8.17
CA TYR A 118 -8.27 23.04 6.75
C TYR A 118 -9.71 22.61 6.46
N LEU A 119 -10.34 23.28 5.50
CA LEU A 119 -11.63 22.86 4.94
C LEU A 119 -11.43 22.42 3.49
N VAL A 120 -11.87 21.22 3.16
CA VAL A 120 -11.96 20.71 1.79
C VAL A 120 -13.44 20.67 1.41
N ASP A 121 -13.85 21.64 0.60
CA ASP A 121 -15.23 21.80 0.17
C ASP A 121 -15.23 22.34 -1.26
N PRO A 122 -15.93 21.71 -2.23
CA PRO A 122 -16.09 22.31 -3.56
C PRO A 122 -16.82 23.67 -3.52
N ASN A 123 -17.58 23.96 -2.46
CA ASN A 123 -18.23 25.25 -2.23
C ASN A 123 -17.55 26.00 -1.06
N PRO A 124 -16.67 26.98 -1.34
CA PRO A 124 -15.97 27.72 -0.30
C PRO A 124 -16.88 28.63 0.55
N ASP A 125 -18.07 28.97 0.05
CA ASP A 125 -19.05 29.82 0.74
C ASP A 125 -20.06 29.01 1.56
N SER A 126 -19.63 27.87 2.13
CA SER A 126 -20.52 27.02 2.91
C SER A 126 -20.78 27.61 4.30
N SER A 127 -22.01 27.45 4.80
CA SER A 127 -22.38 27.89 6.16
C SER A 127 -21.50 27.28 7.25
N PHE A 128 -20.85 26.13 6.97
CA PHE A 128 -19.86 25.53 7.85
C PHE A 128 -18.54 26.32 7.87
N ALA A 129 -18.06 26.81 6.72
CA ALA A 129 -16.89 27.67 6.63
C ALA A 129 -17.07 28.95 7.47
N ASP A 130 -18.24 29.61 7.32
CA ASP A 130 -18.60 30.79 8.11
C ASP A 130 -18.57 30.51 9.62
N ALA A 131 -19.05 29.34 10.04
CA ALA A 131 -19.10 28.95 11.45
C ALA A 131 -17.72 28.62 12.05
N LEU A 132 -16.75 28.20 11.24
CA LEU A 132 -15.36 28.01 11.68
C LEU A 132 -14.62 29.34 11.85
N GLY A 133 -14.97 30.35 11.06
CA GLY A 133 -14.39 31.70 11.11
C GLY A 133 -12.87 31.67 10.92
N ASP A 134 -12.16 32.53 11.65
CA ASP A 134 -10.69 32.67 11.55
C ASP A 134 -9.90 31.45 12.07
N ASN A 135 -10.57 30.42 12.58
CA ASN A 135 -9.91 29.21 13.08
C ASN A 135 -9.50 28.25 11.95
N VAL A 136 -9.97 28.46 10.72
CA VAL A 136 -9.67 27.58 9.57
C VAL A 136 -8.91 28.33 8.49
N GLN A 137 -8.00 27.63 7.83
CA GLN A 137 -7.32 28.11 6.63
C GLN A 137 -8.32 28.27 5.48
N PRO A 138 -8.00 29.08 4.45
CA PRO A 138 -8.84 29.20 3.26
C PRO A 138 -9.22 27.83 2.69
N ALA A 139 -10.49 27.68 2.32
CA ALA A 139 -11.02 26.42 1.84
C ALA A 139 -10.28 25.95 0.58
N ILE A 140 -10.00 24.65 0.53
CA ILE A 140 -9.41 23.96 -0.61
C ILE A 140 -10.58 23.54 -1.53
N PRO A 141 -10.75 24.16 -2.71
CA PRO A 141 -11.96 24.01 -3.53
C PRO A 141 -11.93 22.71 -4.33
N MET A 142 -12.17 21.57 -3.67
CA MET A 142 -12.22 20.26 -4.32
C MET A 142 -13.12 19.27 -3.58
N TYR A 143 -13.56 18.23 -4.30
CA TYR A 143 -14.31 17.12 -3.71
C TYR A 143 -13.39 16.18 -2.90
N TRP A 144 -13.95 15.53 -1.88
CA TRP A 144 -13.27 14.56 -1.01
C TRP A 144 -12.44 13.51 -1.78
N GLY A 145 -13.03 12.88 -2.81
CA GLY A 145 -12.35 11.85 -3.59
C GLY A 145 -11.10 12.36 -4.31
N ALA A 146 -11.15 13.58 -4.84
CA ALA A 146 -10.00 14.22 -5.48
C ALA A 146 -8.90 14.56 -4.46
N PHE A 147 -9.28 15.09 -3.29
CA PHE A 147 -8.35 15.36 -2.20
C PHE A 147 -7.63 14.09 -1.74
N MET A 148 -8.38 13.01 -1.48
CA MET A 148 -7.82 11.72 -1.07
C MET A 148 -6.92 11.11 -2.13
N SER A 149 -7.25 11.29 -3.42
CA SER A 149 -6.41 10.83 -4.53
C SER A 149 -5.07 11.59 -4.57
N GLN A 150 -5.09 12.91 -4.38
CA GLN A 150 -3.86 13.72 -4.30
C GLN A 150 -3.02 13.36 -3.08
N LEU A 151 -3.66 13.17 -1.91
CA LEU A 151 -2.99 12.76 -0.69
C LEU A 151 -2.33 11.38 -0.85
N ALA A 152 -3.04 10.41 -1.44
CA ALA A 152 -2.50 9.09 -1.72
C ALA A 152 -1.34 9.13 -2.73
N LYS A 153 -1.43 9.97 -3.77
CA LYS A 153 -0.34 10.19 -4.73
C LYS A 153 0.89 10.78 -4.04
N ARG A 154 0.70 11.77 -3.16
CA ARG A 154 1.80 12.37 -2.39
C ARG A 154 2.47 11.33 -1.47
N ALA A 155 1.68 10.53 -0.76
CA ALA A 155 2.22 9.45 0.06
C ALA A 155 3.03 8.45 -0.77
N THR A 156 2.52 8.06 -1.93
CA THR A 156 3.21 7.16 -2.88
C THR A 156 4.57 7.73 -3.31
N GLN A 157 4.62 9.01 -3.68
CA GLN A 157 5.87 9.68 -4.05
C GLN A 157 6.91 9.67 -2.93
N GLU A 158 6.48 9.92 -1.69
CA GLU A 158 7.39 9.90 -0.53
C GLU A 158 7.91 8.50 -0.22
N GLN A 159 7.07 7.47 -0.37
CA GLN A 159 7.48 6.07 -0.22
C GLN A 159 8.48 5.66 -1.31
N LEU A 160 8.23 6.05 -2.56
CA LEU A 160 9.14 5.75 -3.68
C LEU A 160 10.47 6.51 -3.57
N ALA A 161 10.47 7.72 -3.03
CA ALA A 161 11.71 8.44 -2.74
C ALA A 161 12.58 7.67 -1.72
N ARG A 162 11.97 7.19 -0.62
CA ARG A 162 12.68 6.36 0.37
C ARG A 162 13.15 5.04 -0.22
N LEU A 163 12.32 4.38 -1.03
CA LEU A 163 12.70 3.16 -1.72
C LEU A 163 13.87 3.40 -2.68
N LYS A 164 13.85 4.50 -3.44
CA LYS A 164 14.96 4.90 -4.32
C LYS A 164 16.25 5.07 -3.54
N ASP A 165 16.21 5.78 -2.42
CA ASP A 165 17.39 5.95 -1.56
C ASP A 165 17.91 4.58 -1.08
N ARG A 166 17.02 3.64 -0.75
CA ARG A 166 17.40 2.27 -0.34
C ARG A 166 17.99 1.45 -1.49
N VAL A 167 17.44 1.56 -2.69
CA VAL A 167 17.94 0.93 -3.92
C VAL A 167 19.36 1.42 -4.22
N VAL A 168 19.59 2.73 -4.21
CA VAL A 168 20.93 3.32 -4.44
C VAL A 168 21.91 2.83 -3.37
N ASN A 169 21.55 2.92 -2.09
CA ASN A 169 22.42 2.47 -1.00
C ASN A 169 22.73 0.96 -1.07
N LEU A 170 21.78 0.13 -1.53
CA LEU A 170 22.00 -1.30 -1.71
C LEU A 170 22.92 -1.56 -2.91
N ALA A 171 22.71 -0.90 -4.05
CA ALA A 171 23.58 -1.01 -5.22
C ALA A 171 25.04 -0.64 -4.89
N THR A 172 25.25 0.46 -4.14
CA THR A 172 26.59 0.85 -3.69
C THR A 172 27.23 -0.19 -2.78
N ARG A 173 26.46 -0.83 -1.88
CA ARG A 173 26.98 -1.90 -1.00
C ARG A 173 27.36 -3.18 -1.74
N LEU A 174 26.66 -3.47 -2.83
CA LEU A 174 26.87 -4.66 -3.65
C LEU A 174 27.90 -4.46 -4.76
N ASP A 175 28.39 -3.23 -4.95
CA ASP A 175 29.30 -2.86 -6.04
C ASP A 175 28.70 -3.11 -7.44
N ASP A 176 27.38 -2.90 -7.57
CA ASP A 176 26.60 -3.15 -8.81
C ASP A 176 26.97 -2.19 -9.96
N GLY A 177 27.92 -1.25 -9.77
CA GLY A 177 28.53 -0.41 -10.81
C GLY A 177 27.65 0.63 -11.51
N ASP A 178 26.33 0.43 -11.49
CA ASP A 178 25.34 1.29 -12.15
C ASP A 178 24.19 1.64 -11.19
N GLU A 179 24.24 2.86 -10.65
CA GLU A 179 23.21 3.41 -9.77
C GLU A 179 21.85 3.61 -10.49
N SER A 180 21.81 3.49 -11.82
CA SER A 180 20.61 3.70 -12.63
C SER A 180 19.75 2.45 -12.82
N LEU A 181 20.24 1.25 -12.48
CA LEU A 181 19.54 -0.02 -12.68
C LEU A 181 18.13 -0.03 -12.05
N GLY A 182 17.94 0.66 -10.93
CA GLY A 182 16.64 0.75 -10.27
C GLY A 182 15.64 1.72 -10.91
N ASN A 183 16.06 2.60 -11.83
CA ASN A 183 15.23 3.73 -12.28
C ASN A 183 13.98 3.27 -13.03
N LEU A 184 14.10 2.39 -14.02
CA LEU A 184 12.93 1.92 -14.80
C LEU A 184 11.90 1.14 -13.97
N PRO A 185 12.31 0.19 -13.09
CA PRO A 185 11.36 -0.38 -12.15
C PRO A 185 10.69 0.67 -11.25
N LEU A 186 11.44 1.65 -10.73
CA LEU A 186 10.87 2.71 -9.88
C LEU A 186 9.91 3.64 -10.64
N GLU A 187 10.20 3.94 -11.90
CA GLU A 187 9.30 4.69 -12.80
C GLU A 187 8.00 3.92 -13.03
N GLY A 188 8.08 2.62 -13.32
CA GLY A 188 6.90 1.77 -13.44
C GLY A 188 6.07 1.70 -12.15
N MET A 189 6.74 1.71 -10.99
CA MET A 189 6.05 1.77 -9.68
C MET A 189 5.43 3.15 -9.40
N ALA A 190 5.95 4.24 -9.98
CA ALA A 190 5.43 5.60 -9.81
C ALA A 190 4.07 5.83 -10.49
N GLU A 191 3.74 4.99 -11.48
CA GLU A 191 2.44 5.00 -12.15
C GLU A 191 1.34 4.27 -11.35
N LEU A 192 1.72 3.55 -10.29
CA LEU A 192 0.76 2.81 -9.46
C LEU A 192 0.08 3.73 -8.44
N ASP A 193 -1.21 3.50 -8.20
CA ASP A 193 -1.88 4.03 -7.02
C ASP A 193 -1.37 3.34 -5.74
N LEU A 194 -1.57 3.99 -4.59
CA LEU A 194 -1.09 3.52 -3.29
C LEU A 194 -1.61 2.11 -2.91
N VAL A 195 -2.84 1.77 -3.32
CA VAL A 195 -3.43 0.46 -3.03
C VAL A 195 -2.73 -0.60 -3.86
N THR A 196 -2.56 -0.35 -5.14
CA THR A 196 -1.88 -1.24 -6.08
C THR A 196 -0.42 -1.44 -5.68
N LEU A 197 0.30 -0.38 -5.30
CA LEU A 197 1.65 -0.46 -4.77
C LEU A 197 1.71 -1.37 -3.52
N GLY A 198 0.79 -1.20 -2.57
CA GLY A 198 0.74 -2.06 -1.39
C GLY A 198 0.39 -3.52 -1.70
N LYS A 199 -0.41 -3.79 -2.74
CA LYS A 199 -0.65 -5.16 -3.22
C LYS A 199 0.59 -5.78 -3.86
N VAL A 200 1.35 -5.01 -4.64
CA VAL A 200 2.64 -5.44 -5.21
C VAL A 200 3.60 -5.83 -4.08
N ARG A 201 3.77 -4.97 -3.06
CA ARG A 201 4.56 -5.29 -1.85
C ARG A 201 4.07 -6.56 -1.17
N GLY A 202 2.75 -6.68 -1.00
CA GLY A 202 2.12 -7.84 -0.40
C GLY A 202 2.40 -9.13 -1.17
N ALA A 203 2.46 -9.07 -2.50
CA ALA A 203 2.81 -10.20 -3.35
C ALA A 203 4.30 -10.55 -3.24
N TRP A 204 5.18 -9.56 -3.37
CA TRP A 204 6.64 -9.75 -3.35
C TRP A 204 7.17 -10.26 -2.01
N LEU A 205 6.56 -9.84 -0.90
CA LEU A 205 6.92 -10.30 0.45
C LEU A 205 6.11 -11.53 0.90
N LEU A 206 5.28 -12.10 0.01
CA LEU A 206 4.31 -13.15 0.31
C LEU A 206 3.49 -12.87 1.58
N HIS A 207 3.14 -11.61 1.81
CA HIS A 207 2.42 -11.21 3.01
C HIS A 207 1.11 -12.02 3.15
N GLY A 208 0.73 -12.33 4.40
CA GLY A 208 -0.46 -13.17 4.67
C GLY A 208 -1.78 -12.53 4.25
N LYS A 209 -1.75 -11.26 3.85
CA LYS A 209 -2.89 -10.49 3.38
C LYS A 209 -2.60 -9.90 1.99
N PRO A 210 -3.64 -9.57 1.20
CA PRO A 210 -3.46 -9.05 -0.16
C PRO A 210 -2.67 -7.74 -0.22
N TYR A 211 -2.79 -6.89 0.80
CA TYR A 211 -2.13 -5.61 0.91
C TYR A 211 -1.05 -5.62 1.99
N CYS A 212 0.10 -5.05 1.69
CA CYS A 212 1.16 -4.78 2.66
C CYS A 212 1.50 -3.29 2.66
N PRO A 213 1.51 -2.63 3.84
CA PRO A 213 1.98 -1.27 3.95
C PRO A 213 3.48 -1.15 3.69
N GLU A 214 4.00 0.09 3.60
CA GLU A 214 5.44 0.35 3.39
C GLU A 214 6.29 -0.39 4.42
N GLY A 215 5.79 -0.44 5.65
CA GLY A 215 6.33 -1.29 6.70
C GLY A 215 7.56 -0.69 7.35
N VAL A 216 8.42 -1.57 7.86
CA VAL A 216 9.67 -1.22 8.54
C VAL A 216 10.86 -1.26 7.57
N GLU A 217 11.97 -0.64 7.95
CA GLU A 217 13.19 -0.53 7.14
C GLU A 217 13.64 -1.84 6.48
N ILE A 218 13.58 -2.97 7.21
CA ILE A 218 13.98 -4.26 6.64
C ILE A 218 13.09 -4.69 5.47
N GLN A 219 11.79 -4.36 5.48
CA GLN A 219 10.89 -4.69 4.36
C GLN A 219 11.17 -3.80 3.15
N ILE A 220 11.51 -2.53 3.38
CA ILE A 220 11.91 -1.61 2.32
C ILE A 220 13.21 -2.10 1.65
N GLU A 221 14.18 -2.56 2.43
CA GLU A 221 15.42 -3.15 1.92
C GLU A 221 15.17 -4.43 1.09
N GLN A 222 14.25 -5.30 1.52
CA GLN A 222 13.86 -6.49 0.77
C GLN A 222 13.20 -6.16 -0.57
N ILE A 223 12.36 -5.11 -0.61
CA ILE A 223 11.76 -4.62 -1.86
C ILE A 223 12.83 -4.00 -2.75
N ALA A 224 13.79 -3.25 -2.17
CA ALA A 224 14.89 -2.65 -2.91
C ALA A 224 15.77 -3.70 -3.62
N ASP A 225 16.03 -4.84 -2.97
CA ASP A 225 16.77 -5.97 -3.56
C ASP A 225 16.08 -6.54 -4.80
N LEU A 226 14.74 -6.69 -4.73
CA LEU A 226 13.93 -7.12 -5.87
C LEU A 226 13.89 -6.07 -6.98
N VAL A 227 13.79 -4.79 -6.64
CA VAL A 227 13.84 -3.69 -7.61
C VAL A 227 15.16 -3.69 -8.38
N LEU A 228 16.29 -3.88 -7.69
CA LEU A 228 17.59 -4.01 -8.36
C LEU A 228 17.65 -5.24 -9.26
N GLY A 229 17.19 -6.40 -8.79
CA GLY A 229 17.13 -7.61 -9.60
C GLY A 229 16.26 -7.43 -10.85
N LEU A 230 15.13 -6.74 -10.75
CA LEU A 230 14.28 -6.38 -11.88
C LEU A 230 14.99 -5.45 -12.87
N GLY A 231 15.76 -4.49 -12.36
CA GLY A 231 16.62 -3.62 -13.16
C GLY A 231 17.63 -4.40 -13.99
N HIS A 232 18.31 -5.37 -13.38
CA HIS A 232 19.24 -6.26 -14.07
C HIS A 232 18.56 -7.09 -15.17
N VAL A 233 17.40 -7.68 -14.88
CA VAL A 233 16.61 -8.42 -15.89
C VAL A 233 16.21 -7.49 -17.04
N GLN A 234 15.73 -6.29 -16.73
CA GLN A 234 15.33 -5.31 -17.75
C GLN A 234 16.50 -4.89 -18.63
N THR A 235 17.65 -4.57 -18.05
CA THR A 235 18.86 -4.21 -18.81
C THR A 235 19.31 -5.36 -19.71
N ALA A 236 19.36 -6.59 -19.19
CA ALA A 236 19.76 -7.76 -19.96
C ALA A 236 18.80 -8.07 -21.13
N LEU A 237 17.51 -7.75 -20.99
CA LEU A 237 16.53 -7.90 -22.07
C LEU A 237 16.48 -6.70 -23.02
N GLY A 238 17.12 -5.57 -22.70
CA GLY A 238 16.94 -4.33 -23.46
C GLY A 238 15.52 -3.77 -23.34
N GLY A 239 14.89 -3.95 -22.17
CA GLY A 239 13.56 -3.41 -21.89
C GLY A 239 13.59 -1.88 -21.78
N THR A 240 12.54 -1.22 -22.23
CA THR A 240 12.39 0.25 -22.20
C THR A 240 11.33 0.73 -21.22
N SER A 241 10.48 -0.16 -20.72
CA SER A 241 9.57 0.12 -19.61
C SER A 241 9.24 -1.16 -18.85
N ILE A 242 8.75 -0.99 -17.61
CA ILE A 242 8.24 -2.08 -16.78
C ILE A 242 6.85 -1.70 -16.26
N GLU A 243 5.86 -2.54 -16.55
CA GLU A 243 4.51 -2.40 -16.03
C GLU A 243 4.29 -3.37 -14.87
N PHE A 244 3.59 -2.95 -13.82
CA PHE A 244 3.26 -3.83 -12.68
C PHE A 244 1.76 -4.04 -12.57
N SER A 245 1.38 -5.26 -12.20
CA SER A 245 0.00 -5.62 -11.89
C SER A 245 -0.22 -5.77 -10.38
N GLU A 246 -1.49 -5.73 -9.96
CA GLU A 246 -1.88 -5.93 -8.56
C GLU A 246 -1.50 -7.30 -7.98
N THR A 247 -1.18 -8.29 -8.83
CA THR A 247 -0.71 -9.61 -8.39
C THR A 247 0.80 -9.65 -8.11
N GLY A 248 1.50 -8.53 -8.34
CA GLY A 248 2.96 -8.44 -8.20
C GLY A 248 3.74 -8.94 -9.42
N ARG A 249 3.06 -9.24 -10.55
CA ARG A 249 3.73 -9.53 -11.83
C ARG A 249 4.28 -8.24 -12.42
N ALA A 250 5.55 -8.28 -12.82
CA ALA A 250 6.23 -7.27 -13.61
C ALA A 250 6.25 -7.70 -15.09
N GLU A 251 5.87 -6.81 -15.99
CA GLU A 251 5.96 -7.01 -17.44
C GLU A 251 6.99 -6.04 -18.01
N ILE A 252 8.10 -6.58 -18.49
CA ILE A 252 9.14 -5.81 -19.18
C ILE A 252 8.73 -5.69 -20.64
N VAL A 253 8.71 -4.45 -21.14
CA VAL A 253 8.39 -4.14 -22.54
C VAL A 253 9.67 -3.74 -23.25
N GLU A 254 9.99 -4.40 -24.36
CA GLU A 254 11.14 -4.10 -25.22
C GLU A 254 10.75 -3.12 -26.35
N ASP A 255 11.75 -2.48 -26.98
CA ASP A 255 11.53 -1.61 -28.16
C ASP A 255 10.84 -2.31 -29.34
N SER A 256 11.01 -3.63 -29.44
CA SER A 256 10.32 -4.47 -30.43
C SER A 256 8.81 -4.61 -30.17
N GLY A 257 8.33 -4.18 -29.01
CA GLY A 257 6.99 -4.42 -28.50
C GLY A 257 6.81 -5.79 -27.84
N GLN A 258 7.88 -6.61 -27.76
CA GLN A 258 7.86 -7.87 -27.02
C GLN A 258 7.65 -7.61 -25.53
N ARG A 259 6.78 -8.42 -24.91
CA ARG A 259 6.45 -8.35 -23.48
C ARG A 259 6.90 -9.61 -22.77
N THR A 260 7.73 -9.44 -21.74
CA THR A 260 8.26 -10.54 -20.93
C THR A 260 7.77 -10.39 -19.50
N GLY A 261 6.93 -11.32 -19.06
CA GLY A 261 6.33 -11.31 -17.72
C GLY A 261 7.09 -12.17 -16.72
N LEU A 262 7.37 -11.60 -15.55
CA LEU A 262 7.97 -12.30 -14.42
C LEU A 262 7.30 -11.91 -13.11
N TYR A 263 7.30 -12.83 -12.15
CA TYR A 263 6.97 -12.51 -10.76
C TYR A 263 8.23 -12.25 -9.97
N ALA A 264 8.12 -11.60 -8.82
CA ALA A 264 9.23 -11.37 -7.92
C ALA A 264 8.86 -11.79 -6.49
N VAL A 265 9.81 -12.36 -5.75
CA VAL A 265 9.61 -12.80 -4.37
C VAL A 265 10.88 -12.70 -3.53
N HIS A 266 10.74 -12.24 -2.29
CA HIS A 266 11.85 -12.12 -1.34
C HIS A 266 11.69 -13.11 -0.16
N GLY A 267 12.75 -13.86 0.14
CA GLY A 267 12.79 -14.90 1.18
C GLY A 267 13.16 -14.44 2.59
N GLY A 268 13.55 -13.19 2.74
CA GLY A 268 13.86 -12.54 4.02
C GLY A 268 15.16 -13.03 4.66
N GLY A 269 16.01 -13.75 3.93
CA GLY A 269 17.28 -14.32 4.38
C GLY A 269 17.16 -15.60 5.22
N ILE A 270 15.94 -16.00 5.58
CA ILE A 270 15.69 -17.10 6.53
C ILE A 270 14.96 -18.28 5.88
N GLN A 271 14.20 -18.05 4.81
CA GLN A 271 13.36 -19.07 4.19
C GLN A 271 14.11 -19.83 3.09
N PRO A 272 14.02 -21.18 3.03
CA PRO A 272 14.48 -21.94 1.88
C PRO A 272 13.50 -21.76 0.70
N TRP A 273 14.00 -21.96 -0.53
CA TRP A 273 13.19 -21.84 -1.74
C TRP A 273 11.94 -22.72 -1.72
N SER A 274 12.03 -23.97 -1.26
CA SER A 274 10.89 -24.88 -1.20
C SER A 274 9.69 -24.32 -0.41
N GLN A 275 9.95 -23.59 0.69
CA GLN A 275 8.91 -22.95 1.48
C GLN A 275 8.28 -21.75 0.75
N LEU A 276 9.10 -20.96 0.05
CA LEU A 276 8.61 -19.83 -0.76
C LEU A 276 7.78 -20.32 -1.94
N GLN A 277 8.25 -21.37 -2.61
CA GLN A 277 7.57 -22.00 -3.73
C GLN A 277 6.18 -22.48 -3.32
N THR A 278 6.04 -23.25 -2.24
CA THR A 278 4.73 -23.70 -1.76
C THR A 278 3.78 -22.53 -1.47
N ARG A 279 4.26 -21.45 -0.85
CA ARG A 279 3.43 -20.27 -0.57
C ARG A 279 3.04 -19.53 -1.84
N LEU A 280 3.95 -19.45 -2.81
CA LEU A 280 3.68 -18.86 -4.11
C LEU A 280 2.64 -19.67 -4.88
N GLU A 281 2.78 -20.99 -4.93
CA GLU A 281 1.80 -21.91 -5.54
C GLU A 281 0.42 -21.76 -4.91
N GLN A 282 0.33 -21.73 -3.58
CA GLN A 282 -0.93 -21.50 -2.87
C GLN A 282 -1.59 -20.18 -3.27
N ARG A 283 -0.80 -19.11 -3.41
CA ARG A 283 -1.29 -17.78 -3.79
C ARG A 283 -1.71 -17.72 -5.26
N THR A 284 -1.03 -18.45 -6.14
CA THR A 284 -1.23 -18.38 -7.59
C THR A 284 -2.24 -19.40 -8.10
N THR A 285 -2.60 -20.40 -7.29
CA THR A 285 -3.63 -21.41 -7.63
C THR A 285 -4.98 -20.75 -7.97
N ALA A 286 -5.31 -19.65 -7.29
CA ALA A 286 -6.53 -18.87 -7.55
C ALA A 286 -6.48 -18.06 -8.86
N LEU A 287 -5.30 -17.90 -9.47
CA LEU A 287 -5.15 -17.20 -10.74
C LEU A 287 -5.51 -18.12 -11.92
N PRO A 288 -6.09 -17.56 -13.00
CA PRO A 288 -6.24 -18.28 -14.26
C PRO A 288 -4.88 -18.81 -14.74
N PRO A 289 -4.81 -19.99 -15.38
CA PRO A 289 -3.54 -20.57 -15.84
C PRO A 289 -2.66 -19.62 -16.65
N THR A 290 -3.26 -18.79 -17.51
CA THR A 290 -2.56 -17.78 -18.33
C THR A 290 -1.88 -16.66 -17.53
N ARG A 291 -2.24 -16.50 -16.25
CA ARG A 291 -1.68 -15.49 -15.34
C ARG A 291 -0.76 -16.08 -14.28
N ARG A 292 -0.63 -17.41 -14.20
CA ARG A 292 0.26 -18.06 -13.23
C ARG A 292 1.72 -17.75 -13.56
N PRO A 293 2.58 -17.59 -12.53
CA PRO A 293 4.01 -17.40 -12.74
C PRO A 293 4.63 -18.65 -13.35
N ARG A 294 5.25 -18.50 -14.52
CA ARG A 294 6.23 -19.47 -14.99
C ARG A 294 7.63 -19.13 -14.51
N HIS A 295 8.00 -17.84 -14.57
CA HIS A 295 9.30 -17.34 -14.13
C HIS A 295 9.15 -16.46 -12.91
N VAL A 296 10.02 -16.66 -11.92
CA VAL A 296 10.00 -15.93 -10.66
C VAL A 296 11.41 -15.49 -10.33
N LEU A 297 11.61 -14.18 -10.21
CA LEU A 297 12.81 -13.59 -9.65
C LEU A 297 12.80 -13.77 -8.13
N VAL A 298 13.85 -14.38 -7.59
CA VAL A 298 13.94 -14.79 -6.19
C VAL A 298 15.14 -14.13 -5.53
N ALA A 299 14.91 -13.46 -4.41
CA ALA A 299 15.93 -12.82 -3.57
C ALA A 299 15.93 -13.36 -2.14
N GLY A 300 17.06 -13.23 -1.44
CA GLY A 300 17.14 -13.46 0.00
C GLY A 300 16.73 -14.87 0.46
N VAL A 301 17.11 -15.91 -0.28
CA VAL A 301 16.90 -17.31 0.14
C VAL A 301 18.11 -17.84 0.92
N ARG A 302 17.87 -18.69 1.93
CA ARG A 302 18.93 -19.22 2.80
C ARG A 302 19.86 -20.24 2.12
N GLN A 303 19.37 -20.93 1.11
CA GLN A 303 20.11 -21.95 0.36
C GLN A 303 20.20 -21.52 -1.11
N SER A 304 21.30 -21.90 -1.77
CA SER A 304 21.42 -21.73 -3.22
C SER A 304 20.18 -22.29 -3.90
N LEU A 305 19.62 -21.53 -4.84
CA LEU A 305 18.52 -22.03 -5.67
C LEU A 305 19.04 -23.26 -6.40
N ASP A 306 18.47 -24.42 -6.08
CA ASP A 306 18.63 -25.59 -6.94
C ASP A 306 17.80 -25.29 -8.18
N THR A 307 18.45 -24.73 -9.21
CA THR A 307 17.82 -24.32 -10.47
C THR A 307 17.47 -25.52 -11.35
N THR A 308 17.84 -26.71 -10.91
CA THR A 308 17.40 -28.02 -11.41
C THR A 308 16.00 -28.32 -10.87
N PRO A 309 14.99 -28.54 -11.73
CA PRO A 309 13.69 -29.03 -11.27
C PRO A 309 13.90 -30.27 -10.39
N TYR A 310 13.27 -30.31 -9.21
CA TYR A 310 13.37 -31.43 -8.28
C TYR A 310 12.91 -32.73 -8.96
N ASP A 311 13.86 -33.54 -9.43
CA ASP A 311 13.61 -34.86 -10.01
C ASP A 311 13.77 -35.93 -8.93
N LEU A 312 12.75 -36.09 -8.08
CA LEU A 312 12.67 -37.21 -7.13
C LEU A 312 11.59 -38.23 -7.49
N LEU A 313 10.73 -37.93 -8.47
CA LEU A 313 9.62 -38.81 -8.86
C LEU A 313 9.38 -38.88 -10.38
N GLY A 314 10.35 -38.53 -11.23
CA GLY A 314 10.36 -38.91 -12.64
C GLY A 314 9.04 -38.67 -13.38
N ARG A 315 8.72 -37.39 -13.64
CA ARG A 315 7.82 -36.86 -14.68
C ARG A 315 7.36 -35.48 -14.25
N ASP A 316 8.07 -34.46 -14.69
CA ASP A 316 7.52 -33.14 -15.00
C ASP A 316 8.58 -32.44 -15.87
N ASP A 317 8.52 -32.67 -17.18
CA ASP A 317 9.33 -31.92 -18.14
C ASP A 317 8.79 -30.47 -18.17
N PRO A 318 9.61 -29.43 -17.95
CA PRO A 318 9.16 -28.04 -18.08
C PRO A 318 8.72 -27.68 -19.52
N ASN A 319 8.95 -28.56 -20.48
CA ASN A 319 8.41 -28.50 -21.85
C ASN A 319 7.19 -29.42 -22.07
N ASP A 320 6.71 -30.11 -21.03
CA ASP A 320 5.47 -30.89 -21.10
C ASP A 320 4.30 -29.93 -21.33
N LEU A 321 3.64 -30.08 -22.48
CA LEU A 321 2.48 -29.29 -22.90
C LEU A 321 1.30 -29.37 -21.94
N ILE A 322 1.23 -30.41 -21.09
CA ILE A 322 0.13 -30.69 -20.18
C ILE A 322 0.49 -30.31 -18.73
N ARG A 323 1.74 -30.54 -18.29
CA ARG A 323 2.17 -30.34 -16.88
C ARG A 323 3.26 -29.28 -16.68
N GLY A 324 4.06 -29.00 -17.70
CA GLY A 324 5.19 -28.06 -17.64
C GLY A 324 4.77 -26.61 -17.42
N ALA A 325 3.52 -26.27 -17.75
CA ALA A 325 2.94 -24.93 -17.55
C ALA A 325 2.69 -24.57 -16.07
N ASP A 326 2.64 -25.57 -15.18
CA ASP A 326 2.45 -25.36 -13.73
C ASP A 326 3.78 -25.35 -12.96
N ILE A 327 4.93 -25.56 -13.63
CA ILE A 327 6.24 -25.54 -12.99
C ILE A 327 6.73 -24.09 -12.84
N ILE A 328 7.01 -23.69 -11.60
CA ILE A 328 7.65 -22.42 -11.29
C ILE A 328 9.16 -22.55 -11.47
N LEU A 329 9.72 -21.73 -12.37
CA LEU A 329 11.14 -21.66 -12.66
C LEU A 329 11.75 -20.47 -11.90
N PRO A 330 12.54 -20.72 -10.83
CA PRO A 330 13.22 -19.65 -10.11
C PRO A 330 14.39 -19.09 -10.91
N LEU A 331 14.59 -17.78 -10.78
CA LEU A 331 15.72 -17.02 -11.26
C LEU A 331 16.30 -16.23 -10.07
N GLY A 332 17.51 -16.55 -9.64
CA GLY A 332 18.10 -15.89 -8.48
C GLY A 332 18.54 -14.46 -8.80
N VAL A 333 18.25 -13.48 -7.94
CA VAL A 333 18.74 -12.11 -8.15
C VAL A 333 20.27 -12.08 -8.29
N ASP A 334 21.00 -12.81 -7.44
CA ASP A 334 22.47 -12.88 -7.53
C ASP A 334 22.96 -13.57 -8.81
N GLU A 335 22.19 -14.53 -9.34
CA GLU A 335 22.48 -15.14 -10.64
C GLU A 335 22.30 -14.11 -11.76
N VAL A 336 21.24 -13.29 -11.71
CA VAL A 336 21.02 -12.27 -12.74
C VAL A 336 22.11 -11.21 -12.72
N ARG A 337 22.44 -10.72 -11.52
CA ARG A 337 23.53 -9.76 -11.29
C ARG A 337 24.84 -10.23 -11.91
N HIS A 338 25.25 -11.48 -11.69
CA HIS A 338 26.60 -11.91 -12.08
C HIS A 338 26.67 -12.66 -13.41
N ALA A 339 25.62 -13.36 -13.81
CA ALA A 339 25.67 -14.27 -14.96
C ALA A 339 25.17 -13.64 -16.26
N PHE A 340 24.32 -12.60 -16.19
CA PHE A 340 23.64 -12.04 -17.37
C PHE A 340 24.07 -10.61 -17.73
N ASP A 341 24.93 -9.97 -16.94
CA ASP A 341 25.51 -8.63 -17.15
C ASP A 341 26.18 -8.40 -18.52
N SER A 342 26.45 -9.46 -19.30
CA SER A 342 27.11 -9.32 -20.61
C SER A 342 26.44 -10.06 -21.78
N LYS A 343 25.40 -10.88 -21.54
CA LYS A 343 24.82 -11.75 -22.58
C LYS A 343 23.33 -12.01 -22.34
N GLY A 344 22.49 -11.06 -22.77
CA GLY A 344 21.03 -11.20 -22.77
C GLY A 344 20.53 -12.50 -23.42
N ASP A 345 21.28 -13.06 -24.37
CA ASP A 345 20.97 -14.34 -25.04
C ASP A 345 20.75 -15.51 -24.05
N LYS A 346 21.55 -15.60 -22.98
CA LYS A 346 21.39 -16.68 -22.00
C LYS A 346 20.16 -16.51 -21.13
N LEU A 347 19.82 -15.26 -20.79
CA LEU A 347 18.60 -14.96 -20.06
C LEU A 347 17.38 -15.23 -20.94
N ARG A 348 17.42 -14.86 -22.22
CA ARG A 348 16.37 -15.17 -23.21
C ARG A 348 16.18 -16.68 -23.38
N GLU A 349 17.27 -17.44 -23.52
CA GLU A 349 17.22 -18.91 -23.54
C GLU A 349 16.57 -19.47 -22.25
N ARG A 350 16.94 -18.94 -21.08
CA ARG A 350 16.38 -19.36 -19.80
C ARG A 350 14.90 -19.03 -19.65
N LEU A 351 14.45 -17.91 -20.21
CA LEU A 351 13.06 -17.48 -20.24
C LEU A 351 12.24 -18.13 -21.37
N GLY A 352 12.91 -18.81 -22.30
CA GLY A 352 12.30 -19.46 -23.46
C GLY A 352 11.70 -18.49 -24.47
N ILE A 353 12.36 -17.34 -24.69
CA ILE A 353 11.89 -16.24 -25.56
C ILE A 353 12.86 -15.90 -26.68
#